data_AF-A0A7W8HWP7-F1
#
_entry.id   AF-A0A7W8HWP7-F1
#
_cell.length_a   1.000
_cell.length_b   1.000
_cell.length_c   1.000
_cell.angle_alpha   90.00
_cell.angle_beta   90.00
_cell.angle_gamma   90.00
#
_symmetry.space_group_name_H-M   'P 1'
#
loop_
_entity.id
_entity.type
_entity.pdbx_description
1 polymer ?
#
loop_
_entity_poly.entity_id
_entity_poly.type
_entity_poly.pdbx_seq_one_letter_code
_entity_poly.pdbx_strand_id
1 'polypeptide(L)' 'MRASPGVMAAVERLAAAELRSVNAQVETLLREALARRGVVPSEDPPPVDDTKDDA' A
#
# COMPACT_ATOMS: atom_id res chain seq x y z
N MET A 1 -7.20 4.29 -6.75
CA MET A 1 -7.13 5.42 -5.79
C MET A 1 -6.81 6.70 -6.57
N ARG A 2 -7.35 7.86 -6.19
CA ARG A 2 -7.01 9.15 -6.81
C ARG A 2 -6.48 10.11 -5.75
N ALA A 3 -5.24 10.56 -5.91
CA ALA A 3 -4.59 11.56 -5.07
C ALA A 3 -4.11 12.73 -5.94
N SER A 4 -3.92 13.91 -5.35
CA SER A 4 -3.37 15.05 -6.10
C SER A 4 -1.89 14.80 -6.43
N PRO A 5 -1.37 15.36 -7.55
CA PRO A 5 0.04 15.19 -7.92
C PRO A 5 1.01 15.64 -6.82
N GLY A 6 0.68 16.73 -6.10
CA GLY A 6 1.50 17.22 -4.99
C GLY A 6 1.59 16.26 -3.81
N VAL A 7 0.50 15.56 -3.49
CA VAL A 7 0.49 14.52 -2.45
C VAL A 7 1.35 13.34 -2.89
N MET A 8 1.19 12.87 -4.13
CA MET A 8 2.00 11.76 -4.66
C MET A 8 3.49 12.10 -4.67
N ALA A 9 3.87 13.31 -5.07
CA ALA A 9 5.27 13.75 -5.04
C ALA A 9 5.86 13.76 -3.61
N ALA A 10 5.05 14.08 -2.59
CA ALA A 10 5.49 14.02 -1.20
C ALA A 10 5.67 12.56 -0.73
N VAL A 11 4.75 11.67 -1.11
CA VAL A 11 4.85 10.24 -0.81
C VAL A 11 6.06 9.60 -1.49
N GLU A 12 6.36 9.95 -2.74
CA GLU A 12 7.54 9.47 -3.46
C GLU A 12 8.85 9.85 -2.77
N ARG A 13 8.98 11.12 -2.33
CA ARG A 13 10.16 11.56 -1.56
C ARG A 13 10.31 10.82 -0.24
N LEU A 14 9.20 10.58 0.46
CA LEU A 14 9.21 9.85 1.72
C LEU A 14 9.60 8.38 1.52
N ALA A 15 9.02 7.72 0.51
CA ALA A 15 9.35 6.35 0.13
C ALA A 15 10.84 6.20 -0.21
N ALA A 16 11.40 7.16 -0.97
CA ALA A 16 12.82 7.17 -1.31
C ALA A 16 13.72 7.32 -0.07
N ALA A 17 13.35 8.20 0.87
CA ALA A 17 14.08 8.39 2.12
C ALA A 17 14.07 7.15 3.02
N GLU A 18 13.02 6.33 2.95
CA GLU A 18 12.83 5.15 3.78
C GLU A 18 13.15 3.83 3.06
N LEU A 19 13.74 3.91 1.85
CA LEU A 19 14.11 2.76 1.01
C LEU A 19 12.94 1.79 0.74
N ARG A 20 11.74 2.34 0.54
CA ARG A 20 10.51 1.60 0.27
C ARG A 20 9.99 1.88 -1.13
N SER A 21 9.21 0.94 -1.67
CA SER A 21 8.39 1.24 -2.84
C SER A 21 7.30 2.25 -2.48
N VAL A 22 6.86 3.05 -3.46
CA VAL A 22 5.77 4.01 -3.27
C VAL A 22 4.51 3.31 -2.76
N ASN A 23 4.18 2.12 -3.27
CA ASN A 23 3.02 1.35 -2.82
C ASN A 23 3.15 0.92 -1.35
N ALA A 24 4.33 0.44 -0.93
CA ALA A 24 4.56 0.07 0.47
C ALA A 24 4.46 1.28 1.42
N GLN A 25 4.87 2.46 0.94
CA GLN A 25 4.72 3.71 1.68
C GLN A 25 3.24 4.10 1.82
N VAL A 26 2.49 4.07 0.72
CA VAL A 26 1.05 4.36 0.73
C VAL A 26 0.32 3.44 1.69
N GLU A 27 0.59 2.13 1.61
CA GLU A 27 -0.01 1.14 2.49
C GLU A 27 0.27 1.43 3.97
N THR A 28 1.52 1.78 4.29
CA THR A 28 1.90 2.14 5.67
C THR A 28 1.12 3.35 6.17
N LEU A 29 1.13 4.44 5.39
CA LEU A 29 0.42 5.67 5.74
C LEU A 29 -1.09 5.44 5.92
N LEU A 30 -1.70 4.61 5.06
CA LEU A 30 -3.10 4.24 5.17
C LEU A 30 -3.36 3.42 6.43
N ARG A 31 -2.56 2.40 6.72
CA ARG A 31 -2.70 1.59 7.95
C ARG A 31 -2.56 2.44 9.20
N GLU A 32 -1.59 3.34 9.26
CA GLU A 32 -1.46 4.27 10.38
C GLU A 32 -2.66 5.22 10.50
N ALA A 33 -3.21 5.69 9.38
CA ALA A 33 -4.39 6.56 9.38
C ALA A 33 -5.66 5.82 9.84
N LEU A 34 -5.81 4.55 9.48
CA LEU A 34 -6.89 3.67 9.93
C LEU A 34 -6.76 3.33 11.41
N ALA A 35 -5.56 2.97 11.86
CA ALA A 35 -5.28 2.68 13.27
C ALA A 35 -5.59 3.88 14.18
N ARG A 36 -5.21 5.09 13.76
CA ARG A 36 -5.57 6.35 14.46
C ARG A 36 -7.08 6.58 14.60
N ARG A 37 -7.90 5.93 13.77
CA ARG A 37 -9.37 5.99 13.79
C ARG A 37 -9.99 4.75 14.45
N GLY A 38 -9.19 3.83 14.97
CA GLY A 38 -9.66 2.56 15.51
C GLY A 38 -10.22 1.61 14.46
N VAL A 39 -9.88 1.81 13.18
CA VAL A 39 -10.32 0.94 12.08
C VAL A 39 -9.25 -0.11 11.81
N VAL A 40 -9.64 -1.37 11.86
CA VAL A 40 -8.77 -2.51 11.51
C VAL A 40 -9.17 -3.03 10.12
N PRO A 41 -8.30 -2.92 9.10
CA PRO A 41 -8.59 -3.47 7.78
C PRO A 41 -8.59 -5.00 7.83
N SER A 42 -9.47 -5.63 7.04
CA SER A 42 -9.42 -7.08 6.80
C SER A 42 -8.11 -7.46 6.12
N GLU A 43 -7.59 -8.64 6.42
CA GLU A 43 -6.43 -9.17 5.70
C GLU A 43 -6.86 -9.59 4.29
N ASP A 44 -6.02 -9.27 3.30
CA ASP A 44 -6.23 -9.76 1.94
C ASP A 44 -6.10 -11.29 1.94
N PRO A 45 -6.98 -12.01 1.23
CA PRO A 45 -6.83 -13.45 1.09
C PRO A 45 -5.47 -13.77 0.46
N PRO A 46 -4.82 -14.89 0.84
CA PRO A 46 -3.57 -15.28 0.23
C PRO A 46 -3.74 -15.37 -1.28
N PRO A 47 -2.71 -15.03 -2.08
CA PRO A 47 -2.78 -15.15 -3.52
C PRO A 47 -3.20 -16.59 -3.87
N VAL A 48 -4.30 -16.72 -4.59
CA VAL A 48 -4.71 -18.02 -5.14
C VAL A 48 -3.65 -18.43 -6.15
N ASP A 49 -3.07 -19.60 -5.95
CA ASP A 49 -2.07 -20.16 -6.84
C ASP A 49 -2.76 -20.61 -8.12
N ASP A 50 -2.93 -19.69 -9.07
CA ASP A 50 -3.33 -19.98 -10.45
C ASP A 50 -2.16 -20.64 -11.19
N THR A 51 -1.65 -21.76 -10.66
CA THR A 51 -0.87 -22.69 -11.47
C THR A 51 -1.84 -23.29 -12.47
N LYS A 52 -1.97 -22.60 -13.61
CA LYS A 52 -2.59 -23.13 -14.80
C LYS A 52 -1.76 -24.36 -15.19
N ASP A 53 -2.33 -25.53 -14.91
CA ASP A 53 -1.95 -26.81 -15.49
C ASP A 53 -2.03 -26.69 -17.03
N ASP A 54 -1.02 -26.08 -17.65
CA ASP A 54 -0.80 -26.18 -19.09
C ASP A 54 0.00 -27.46 -19.33
N ALA A 55 -0.72 -28.58 -19.36
CA ALA A 55 -0.30 -29.87 -19.90
C ALA A 55 -0.41 -29.91 -21.44
#